data_AF-A0A8J4Y8G8-F1
#
_entry.id   AF-A0A8J4Y8G8-F1
#
_cell.length_a   1.000
_cell.length_b   1.000
_cell.length_c   1.000
_cell.angle_alpha   90.00
_cell.angle_beta   90.00
_cell.angle_gamma   90.00
#
_symmetry.space_group_name_H-M   'P 1'
#
loop_
_entity.id
_entity.type
_entity.pdbx_description
1 polymer ?
#
loop_
_entity_poly.entity_id
_entity_poly.type
_entity_poly.pdbx_seq_one_letter_code
_entity_poly.pdbx_strand_id
1 'polypeptide(L)'
;MVENNCSTILGTQHKTLRHRTPADPPCLPRYYFLPWSDQEPFVTVHCDFEDVTHRLHCVNHIISIINILKKDLDVLRSHLRGNLEKEANEAVSGAIANLVEACSLELPEVDPVRHTETSLDTHLRGRRRRELDSVREAVQGMDVADPQHVVEELESVLGQLELLAEEPQSSIPDVFLWLMSGTRRMAYVRIPAHSILHAHQPTAQGMLSGKFNTYTLTNPGEHEVTFINL
;
A
#
# COMPACT_ATOMS: atom_id res chain seq x y z
N MET A 1 -18.39 29.10 -32.72
CA MET A 1 -19.80 28.78 -32.41
C MET A 1 -20.07 27.38 -32.90
N VAL A 2 -20.18 26.42 -32.00
CA VAL A 2 -21.28 25.46 -31.82
C VAL A 2 -20.88 24.66 -30.59
N GLU A 3 -21.73 24.74 -29.57
CA GLU A 3 -21.62 24.09 -28.27
C GLU A 3 -21.82 22.57 -28.41
N ASN A 4 -20.98 21.78 -27.76
CA ASN A 4 -21.26 20.36 -27.50
C ASN A 4 -21.58 20.20 -26.02
N ASN A 5 -22.89 20.15 -25.72
CA ASN A 5 -23.42 19.64 -24.48
C ASN A 5 -23.56 18.12 -24.60
N CYS A 6 -22.82 17.35 -23.80
CA CYS A 6 -23.29 16.05 -23.36
C CYS A 6 -22.83 15.82 -21.92
N SER A 7 -23.70 16.24 -21.02
CA SER A 7 -23.67 16.00 -19.58
C SER A 7 -24.10 14.56 -19.29
N THR A 8 -23.29 13.82 -18.55
CA THR A 8 -23.79 12.77 -17.66
C THR A 8 -22.91 12.74 -16.42
N ILE A 9 -23.26 13.58 -15.46
CA ILE A 9 -22.68 13.61 -14.12
C ILE A 9 -23.37 12.49 -13.34
N LEU A 10 -22.68 11.35 -13.18
CA LEU A 10 -23.05 10.38 -12.15
C LEU A 10 -22.65 10.98 -10.80
N GLY A 11 -23.65 11.54 -10.12
CA GLY A 11 -23.52 12.12 -8.79
C GLY A 11 -23.08 11.06 -7.79
N THR A 12 -21.80 11.05 -7.47
CA THR A 12 -21.29 10.34 -6.30
C THR A 12 -21.38 11.32 -5.14
N GLN A 13 -22.29 11.08 -4.20
CA GLN A 13 -22.38 11.89 -2.99
C GLN A 13 -21.09 11.70 -2.18
N HIS A 14 -20.14 12.63 -2.33
CA HIS A 14 -19.06 12.80 -1.38
C HIS A 14 -19.70 13.23 -0.05
N LYS A 15 -19.88 12.28 0.89
CA LYS A 15 -20.04 12.62 2.29
C LYS A 15 -18.78 13.35 2.72
N THR A 16 -18.85 14.67 2.84
CA THR A 16 -17.80 15.48 3.48
C THR A 16 -17.74 15.05 4.95
N LEU A 17 -16.80 14.16 5.27
CA LEU A 17 -16.48 13.82 6.65
C LEU A 17 -15.79 15.05 7.25
N ARG A 18 -16.57 15.90 7.94
CA ARG A 18 -16.06 17.09 8.61
C ARG A 18 -14.94 16.70 9.57
N HIS A 19 -13.80 17.38 9.47
CA HIS A 19 -12.78 17.38 10.50
C HIS A 19 -13.43 17.82 11.83
N ARG A 20 -13.60 16.90 12.78
CA ARG A 20 -13.94 17.31 14.15
C ARG A 20 -12.66 17.80 14.78
N THR A 21 -12.54 19.12 14.96
CA THR A 21 -11.59 19.68 15.92
C THR A 21 -11.79 18.93 17.24
N PRO A 22 -10.76 18.31 17.84
CA PRO A 22 -10.87 17.74 19.17
C PRO A 22 -11.35 18.85 20.11
N ALA A 23 -12.40 18.61 20.89
CA ALA A 23 -12.79 19.53 21.95
C ALA A 23 -11.59 19.69 22.90
N ASP A 24 -11.14 20.92 23.14
CA ASP A 24 -9.94 21.24 23.91
C ASP A 24 -9.90 20.44 25.24
N PRO A 25 -9.00 19.45 25.38
CA PRO A 25 -8.79 18.81 26.67
C PRO A 25 -7.95 19.74 27.57
N PRO A 26 -8.11 19.71 28.91
CA PRO A 26 -7.67 20.81 29.78
C PRO A 26 -6.15 20.98 29.93
N CYS A 27 -5.32 20.16 29.30
CA CYS A 27 -3.90 20.07 29.63
C CYS A 27 -3.06 19.30 28.58
N LEU A 28 -3.15 19.66 27.30
CA LEU A 28 -2.17 19.24 26.29
C LEU A 28 -1.45 20.46 25.67
N PRO A 29 -0.20 20.30 25.20
CA PRO A 29 0.57 21.39 24.61
C PRO A 29 -0.19 22.01 23.44
N ARG A 30 -0.12 23.34 23.30
CA ARG A 30 -0.78 24.12 22.22
C ARG A 30 -0.57 23.42 20.87
N TYR A 31 -1.63 22.82 20.33
CA TYR A 31 -1.63 22.31 18.96
C TYR A 31 -1.80 23.50 18.02
N TYR A 32 -0.80 23.75 17.18
CA TYR A 32 -0.92 24.68 16.07
C TYR A 32 -1.68 23.97 14.94
N PHE A 33 -2.86 24.48 14.60
CA PHE A 33 -3.61 24.06 13.42
C PHE A 33 -3.77 25.27 12.48
N LEU A 34 -3.85 25.01 11.18
CA LEU A 34 -4.26 26.06 10.25
C LEU A 34 -5.78 26.20 10.32
N PRO A 35 -6.32 27.39 10.65
CA PRO A 35 -7.75 27.60 10.77
C PRO A 35 -8.36 27.73 9.38
N TRP A 36 -8.60 26.58 8.73
CA TRP A 36 -9.20 26.53 7.39
C TRP A 36 -10.70 26.88 7.36
N SER A 37 -11.32 27.20 8.51
CA SER A 37 -12.75 27.51 8.63
C SER A 37 -13.60 26.50 7.83
N ASP A 38 -14.54 26.95 6.99
CA ASP A 38 -15.37 26.09 6.15
C ASP A 38 -14.72 25.77 4.78
N GLN A 39 -13.50 26.26 4.51
CA GLN A 39 -12.81 26.06 3.24
C GLN A 39 -11.56 25.22 3.43
N GLU A 40 -11.74 23.91 3.38
CA GLU A 40 -10.61 22.98 3.31
C GLU A 40 -9.80 23.27 2.03
N PRO A 41 -8.47 23.44 2.14
CA PRO A 41 -7.63 23.73 0.98
C PRO A 41 -7.63 22.51 0.07
N PHE A 42 -8.19 22.66 -1.12
CA PHE A 42 -8.16 21.65 -2.16
C PHE A 42 -7.20 22.09 -3.27
N VAL A 43 -6.26 21.22 -3.60
CA VAL A 43 -5.31 21.43 -4.70
C VAL A 43 -5.49 20.28 -5.70
N THR A 44 -5.75 20.62 -6.95
CA THR A 44 -5.66 19.68 -8.08
C THR A 44 -4.38 19.93 -8.83
N VAL A 45 -3.60 18.88 -9.03
CA VAL A 45 -2.42 18.90 -9.89
C VAL A 45 -2.75 18.13 -11.15
N HIS A 46 -2.70 18.79 -12.29
CA HIS A 46 -2.82 18.14 -13.59
C HIS A 46 -1.41 17.73 -14.05
N CYS A 47 -1.22 16.45 -14.33
CA CYS A 47 0.04 15.90 -14.80
C CYS A 47 -0.21 14.95 -15.98
N ASP A 48 0.66 15.01 -16.98
CA ASP A 48 0.63 14.13 -18.15
C ASP A 48 1.79 13.13 -18.03
N PHE A 49 1.62 12.13 -17.18
CA PHE A 49 2.55 11.00 -17.09
C PHE A 49 2.08 9.86 -18.00
N GLU A 50 3.02 9.01 -18.42
CA GLU A 50 2.69 7.74 -19.05
C GLU A 50 1.80 6.88 -18.12
N ASP A 51 0.77 6.25 -18.68
CA ASP A 51 -0.13 5.35 -17.93
C ASP A 51 0.56 4.00 -17.66
N VAL A 52 1.38 3.96 -16.61
CA VAL A 52 2.01 2.74 -16.07
C VAL A 52 1.19 2.10 -14.94
N THR A 53 -0.12 2.38 -14.88
CA THR A 53 -0.97 1.90 -13.76
C THR A 53 -1.01 0.38 -13.65
N HIS A 54 -0.99 -0.36 -14.77
CA HIS A 54 -0.92 -1.83 -14.76
C HIS A 54 0.28 -2.39 -13.99
N ARG A 55 1.43 -1.70 -14.04
CA ARG A 55 2.65 -2.09 -13.32
C ARG A 55 2.51 -1.81 -11.83
N LEU A 56 2.06 -0.61 -11.47
CA LEU A 56 1.86 -0.21 -10.08
C LEU A 56 0.73 -0.98 -9.40
N HIS A 57 -0.30 -1.39 -10.14
CA HIS A 57 -1.36 -2.28 -9.66
C HIS A 57 -0.82 -3.67 -9.33
N CYS A 58 0.09 -4.22 -10.14
CA CYS A 58 0.77 -5.47 -9.80
C CYS A 58 1.61 -5.34 -8.52
N VAL A 59 2.31 -4.21 -8.34
CA VAL A 59 3.06 -3.91 -7.12
C VAL A 59 2.12 -3.88 -5.91
N ASN A 60 1.01 -3.14 -6.00
CA ASN A 60 0.03 -3.06 -4.92
C ASN A 60 -0.60 -4.43 -4.59
N HIS A 61 -0.83 -5.27 -5.60
CA HIS A 61 -1.28 -6.65 -5.41
C HIS A 61 -0.29 -7.44 -4.54
N ILE A 62 1.00 -7.41 -4.88
CA ILE A 62 2.04 -8.09 -4.08
C ILE A 62 2.13 -7.50 -2.68
N ILE A 63 2.04 -6.17 -2.54
CA ILE A 63 2.01 -5.49 -1.24
C ILE A 63 0.80 -5.94 -0.41
N SER A 64 -0.37 -6.17 -1.02
CA SER A 64 -1.52 -6.72 -0.33
C SER A 64 -1.21 -8.10 0.25
N ILE A 65 -0.52 -8.97 -0.50
CA ILE A 65 -0.07 -10.29 -0.02
C ILE A 65 0.91 -10.13 1.15
N ILE A 66 1.91 -9.23 1.02
CA ILE A 66 2.89 -8.91 2.06
C ILE A 66 2.19 -8.50 3.36
N ASN A 67 1.15 -7.65 3.28
CA ASN A 67 0.45 -7.18 4.47
C ASN A 67 -0.39 -8.27 5.14
N ILE A 68 -0.99 -9.17 4.35
CA ILE A 68 -1.67 -10.36 4.88
C ILE A 68 -0.67 -11.20 5.65
N LEU A 69 0.48 -11.52 5.05
CA LEU A 69 1.52 -12.32 5.67
C LEU A 69 2.11 -11.67 6.94
N LYS A 70 2.37 -10.35 6.92
CA LYS A 70 2.83 -9.60 8.10
C LYS A 70 1.85 -9.71 9.26
N LYS A 71 0.56 -9.53 9.00
CA LYS A 71 -0.49 -9.65 10.01
C LYS A 71 -0.54 -11.06 10.60
N ASP A 72 -0.47 -12.09 9.75
CA ASP A 72 -0.51 -13.48 10.20
C ASP A 72 0.75 -13.85 11.01
N LEU A 73 1.92 -13.37 10.60
CA LEU A 73 3.18 -13.50 11.37
C LEU A 73 3.10 -12.83 12.75
N ASP A 74 2.50 -11.64 12.85
CA ASP A 74 2.33 -10.96 14.14
C ASP A 74 1.41 -11.75 15.09
N VAL A 75 0.33 -12.34 14.57
CA VAL A 75 -0.54 -13.24 15.33
C VAL A 75 0.22 -14.48 15.79
N LEU A 76 0.97 -15.13 14.89
CA LEU A 76 1.79 -16.31 15.19
C LEU A 76 2.81 -16.04 16.30
N ARG A 77 3.57 -14.94 16.18
CA ARG A 77 4.54 -14.52 17.19
C ARG A 77 3.87 -14.25 18.54
N SER A 78 2.66 -13.72 18.55
CA SER A 78 1.91 -13.48 19.79
C SER A 78 1.51 -14.79 20.49
N HIS A 79 1.06 -15.81 19.75
CA HIS A 79 0.72 -17.12 20.29
C HIS A 79 1.96 -17.88 20.79
N LEU A 80 3.07 -17.80 20.05
CA LEU A 80 4.35 -18.40 20.46
C LEU A 80 4.88 -17.79 21.77
N ARG A 81 4.82 -16.46 21.92
CA ARG A 81 5.19 -15.80 23.19
C ARG A 81 4.26 -16.15 24.34
N GLY A 82 3.00 -16.46 24.04
CA GLY A 82 2.00 -16.89 25.02
C GLY A 82 2.06 -18.37 25.40
N ASN A 83 2.95 -19.16 24.78
CA ASN A 83 3.00 -20.63 24.89
C ASN A 83 1.65 -21.31 24.58
N LEU A 84 0.91 -20.77 23.61
CA LEU A 84 -0.39 -21.27 23.17
C LEU A 84 -0.22 -22.21 21.98
N GLU A 85 0.25 -23.44 22.21
CA GLU A 85 0.63 -24.38 21.14
C GLU A 85 -0.52 -24.74 20.19
N LYS A 86 -1.75 -24.92 20.71
CA LYS A 86 -2.90 -25.26 19.86
C LYS A 86 -3.27 -24.11 18.95
N GLU A 87 -3.36 -22.92 19.52
CA GLU A 87 -3.67 -21.68 18.81
C GLU A 87 -2.57 -21.30 17.82
N ALA A 88 -1.30 -21.62 18.12
CA ALA A 88 -0.19 -21.45 17.20
C ALA A 88 -0.33 -22.38 15.99
N ASN A 89 -0.64 -23.67 16.18
CA ASN A 89 -0.82 -24.64 15.09
C ASN A 89 -2.02 -24.27 14.19
N GLU A 90 -3.13 -23.82 14.79
CA GLU A 90 -4.29 -23.32 14.04
C GLU A 90 -3.93 -22.05 13.25
N ALA A 91 -3.20 -21.12 13.86
CA ALA A 91 -2.73 -19.90 13.18
C ALA A 91 -1.75 -20.21 12.04
N VAL A 92 -0.90 -21.24 12.17
CA VAL A 92 0.02 -21.68 11.09
C VAL A 92 -0.79 -22.14 9.90
N SER A 93 -1.77 -23.02 10.14
CA SER A 93 -2.63 -23.55 9.08
C SER A 93 -3.42 -22.43 8.38
N GLY A 94 -3.91 -21.46 9.16
CA GLY A 94 -4.59 -20.27 8.65
C GLY A 94 -3.68 -19.38 7.80
N ALA A 95 -2.46 -19.09 8.28
CA ALA A 95 -1.48 -18.26 7.57
C ALA A 95 -1.09 -18.87 6.22
N ILE A 96 -0.83 -20.19 6.19
CA ILE A 96 -0.53 -20.95 4.97
C ILE A 96 -1.72 -20.87 4.00
N ALA A 97 -2.95 -21.14 4.48
CA ALA A 97 -4.13 -21.09 3.63
C ALA A 97 -4.36 -19.69 3.03
N ASN A 98 -4.27 -18.63 3.85
CA ASN A 98 -4.41 -17.25 3.40
C ASN A 98 -3.35 -16.89 2.35
N LEU A 99 -2.09 -17.25 2.59
CA LEU A 99 -0.99 -16.95 1.68
C LEU A 99 -1.14 -17.70 0.35
N VAL A 100 -1.54 -18.97 0.40
CA VAL A 100 -1.82 -19.78 -0.80
C VAL A 100 -2.97 -19.19 -1.60
N GLU A 101 -4.06 -18.81 -0.96
CA GLU A 101 -5.20 -18.16 -1.61
C GLU A 101 -4.77 -16.84 -2.26
N ALA A 102 -4.08 -15.98 -1.50
CA ALA A 102 -3.64 -14.67 -1.97
C ALA A 102 -2.67 -14.78 -3.16
N CYS A 103 -1.70 -15.69 -3.11
CA CYS A 103 -0.81 -15.96 -4.24
C CYS A 103 -1.54 -16.58 -5.44
N SER A 104 -2.65 -17.30 -5.24
CA SER A 104 -3.43 -17.90 -6.34
C SER A 104 -4.25 -16.89 -7.14
N LEU A 105 -4.46 -15.68 -6.60
CA LEU A 105 -5.20 -14.63 -7.31
C LEU A 105 -4.45 -14.18 -8.56
N GLU A 106 -5.22 -13.86 -9.60
CA GLU A 106 -4.65 -13.34 -10.84
C GLU A 106 -4.08 -11.94 -10.62
N LEU A 107 -2.92 -11.69 -11.23
CA LEU A 107 -2.34 -10.35 -11.28
C LEU A 107 -3.26 -9.45 -12.12
N PRO A 108 -3.38 -8.15 -11.76
CA PRO A 108 -4.20 -7.21 -12.51
C PRO A 108 -3.98 -7.30 -14.02
N GLU A 109 -5.10 -7.29 -14.75
CA GLU A 109 -5.09 -7.33 -16.20
C GLU A 109 -4.61 -6.00 -16.78
N VAL A 110 -4.02 -6.10 -17.97
CA VAL A 110 -3.64 -4.95 -18.76
C VAL A 110 -4.83 -4.56 -19.63
N ASP A 111 -5.19 -3.27 -19.61
CA ASP A 111 -6.21 -2.73 -20.48
C ASP A 111 -5.58 -2.41 -21.86
N PRO A 112 -5.93 -3.14 -22.93
CA PRO A 112 -5.30 -2.96 -24.24
C PRO A 112 -5.67 -1.64 -24.93
N VAL A 113 -6.69 -0.93 -24.42
CA VAL A 113 -7.10 0.38 -24.95
C VAL A 113 -6.29 1.49 -24.27
N ARG A 114 -5.99 1.33 -22.98
CA ARG A 114 -5.33 2.36 -22.16
C ARG A 114 -3.81 2.20 -22.08
N HIS A 115 -3.33 0.97 -22.07
CA HIS A 115 -1.93 0.64 -21.83
C HIS A 115 -1.23 0.28 -23.13
N THR A 116 0.02 0.71 -23.24
CA THR A 116 0.92 0.30 -24.32
C THR A 116 1.99 -0.61 -23.71
N GLU A 117 1.75 -1.92 -23.68
CA GLU A 117 2.70 -2.87 -23.11
C GLU A 117 3.98 -2.96 -23.95
N THR A 118 5.11 -2.91 -23.26
CA THR A 118 6.41 -3.27 -23.83
C THR A 118 6.71 -4.76 -23.59
N SER A 119 7.68 -5.31 -24.32
CA SER A 119 8.17 -6.67 -24.08
C SER A 119 8.70 -6.86 -22.66
N LEU A 120 9.29 -5.82 -22.06
CA LEU A 120 9.75 -5.83 -20.68
C LEU A 120 8.58 -5.97 -19.70
N ASP A 121 7.46 -5.28 -19.94
CA ASP A 121 6.28 -5.34 -19.07
C ASP A 121 5.71 -6.76 -19.03
N THR A 122 5.59 -7.40 -20.20
CA THR A 122 5.18 -8.81 -20.31
C THR A 122 6.13 -9.73 -19.54
N HIS A 123 7.45 -9.54 -19.67
CA HIS A 123 8.45 -10.33 -18.96
C HIS A 123 8.40 -10.10 -17.44
N LEU A 124 8.24 -8.86 -16.98
CA LEU A 124 8.12 -8.50 -15.56
C LEU A 124 6.86 -9.10 -14.95
N ARG A 125 5.70 -8.96 -15.61
CA ARG A 125 4.44 -9.57 -15.16
C ARG A 125 4.55 -11.09 -15.13
N GLY A 126 5.14 -11.70 -16.15
CA GLY A 126 5.38 -13.14 -16.21
C GLY A 126 6.38 -13.63 -15.16
N ARG A 127 7.39 -12.83 -14.78
CA ARG A 127 8.27 -13.12 -13.64
C ARG A 127 7.48 -13.08 -12.34
N ARG A 128 6.72 -12.01 -12.08
CA ARG A 128 5.88 -11.88 -10.87
C ARG A 128 4.95 -13.06 -10.69
N ARG A 129 4.25 -13.47 -11.74
CA ARG A 129 3.36 -14.64 -11.70
C ARG A 129 4.12 -15.92 -11.32
N ARG A 130 5.22 -16.23 -12.01
CA ARG A 130 6.03 -17.43 -11.74
C ARG A 130 6.60 -17.46 -10.33
N GLU A 131 7.08 -16.33 -9.82
CA GLU A 131 7.58 -16.24 -8.44
C GLU A 131 6.46 -16.45 -7.42
N LEU A 132 5.27 -15.86 -7.64
CA LEU A 132 4.11 -16.11 -6.78
C LEU A 132 3.64 -17.58 -6.83
N ASP A 133 3.71 -18.22 -7.99
CA ASP A 133 3.44 -19.65 -8.13
C ASP A 133 4.46 -20.50 -7.38
N SER A 134 5.74 -20.16 -7.47
CA SER A 134 6.81 -20.83 -6.72
C SER A 134 6.64 -20.67 -5.21
N VAL A 135 6.29 -19.46 -4.73
CA VAL A 135 5.99 -19.21 -3.33
C VAL A 135 4.80 -20.05 -2.87
N ARG A 136 3.73 -20.09 -3.67
CA ARG A 136 2.54 -20.90 -3.38
C ARG A 136 2.89 -22.38 -3.26
N GLU A 137 3.66 -22.93 -4.18
CA GLU A 137 4.07 -24.34 -4.14
C GLU A 137 4.98 -24.65 -2.94
N ALA A 138 5.93 -23.76 -2.64
CA ALA A 138 6.80 -23.89 -1.48
C ALA A 138 5.99 -23.91 -0.17
N VAL A 139 5.05 -22.96 -0.02
CA VAL A 139 4.22 -22.81 1.17
C VAL A 139 3.24 -23.97 1.36
N GLN A 140 2.72 -24.54 0.27
CA GLN A 140 1.88 -25.74 0.32
C GLN A 140 2.63 -27.00 0.79
N GLY A 141 3.94 -27.06 0.57
CA GLY A 141 4.79 -28.19 0.92
C GLY A 141 5.52 -28.07 2.27
N MET A 142 5.28 -26.99 3.03
CA MET A 142 5.96 -26.73 4.30
C MET A 142 5.62 -27.80 5.36
N ASP A 143 6.62 -28.14 6.18
CA ASP A 143 6.40 -28.96 7.36
C ASP A 143 5.82 -28.11 8.50
N VAL A 144 4.55 -28.36 8.82
CA VAL A 144 3.81 -27.64 9.86
C VAL A 144 3.99 -28.23 11.27
N ALA A 145 4.91 -29.20 11.45
CA ALA A 145 5.14 -29.84 12.75
C ALA A 145 5.75 -28.90 13.80
N ASP A 146 6.61 -27.96 13.38
CA ASP A 146 7.23 -26.97 14.26
C ASP A 146 6.83 -25.53 13.87
N PRO A 147 5.94 -24.88 14.65
CA PRO A 147 5.53 -23.51 14.40
C PRO A 147 6.67 -22.49 14.41
N GLN A 148 7.78 -22.73 15.12
CA GLN A 148 8.93 -21.82 15.11
C GLN A 148 9.64 -21.88 13.77
N HIS A 149 9.87 -23.08 13.25
CA HIS A 149 10.45 -23.28 11.93
C HIS A 149 9.60 -22.65 10.82
N VAL A 150 8.28 -22.81 10.89
CA VAL A 150 7.36 -22.20 9.92
C VAL A 150 7.48 -20.68 9.92
N VAL A 151 7.63 -20.04 11.09
CA VAL A 151 7.80 -18.58 11.18
C VAL A 151 9.07 -18.14 10.46
N GLU A 152 10.20 -18.83 10.64
CA GLU A 152 11.46 -18.50 9.96
C GLU A 152 11.34 -18.63 8.43
N GLU A 153 10.68 -19.69 7.95
CA GLU A 153 10.46 -19.87 6.52
C GLU A 153 9.49 -18.82 5.94
N LEU A 154 8.42 -18.47 6.67
CA LEU A 154 7.49 -17.41 6.27
C LEU A 154 8.16 -16.03 6.26
N GLU A 155 9.11 -15.76 7.16
CA GLU A 155 9.93 -14.54 7.13
C GLU A 155 10.85 -14.49 5.90
N SER A 156 11.40 -15.63 5.48
CA SER A 156 12.16 -15.74 4.23
C SER A 156 11.28 -15.45 3.01
N VAL A 157 10.08 -16.03 2.96
CA VAL A 157 9.08 -15.76 1.92
C VAL A 157 8.68 -14.28 1.91
N LEU A 158 8.51 -13.67 3.07
CA LEU A 158 8.21 -12.25 3.19
C LEU A 158 9.28 -11.39 2.51
N GLY A 159 10.56 -11.67 2.76
CA GLY A 159 11.67 -10.98 2.11
C GLY A 159 11.69 -11.16 0.58
N GLN A 160 11.35 -12.36 0.10
CA GLN A 160 11.22 -12.62 -1.34
C GLN A 160 10.09 -11.79 -1.97
N LEU A 161 8.93 -11.71 -1.31
CA LEU A 161 7.80 -10.92 -1.78
C LEU A 161 8.12 -9.42 -1.78
N GLU A 162 8.85 -8.92 -0.77
CA GLU A 162 9.29 -7.52 -0.71
C GLU A 162 10.20 -7.16 -1.89
N LEU A 163 11.15 -8.04 -2.24
CA LEU A 163 11.98 -7.87 -3.44
C LEU A 163 11.16 -7.94 -4.74
N LEU A 164 10.11 -8.76 -4.77
CA LEU A 164 9.24 -8.90 -5.93
C LEU A 164 8.32 -7.68 -6.16
N ALA A 165 7.99 -6.98 -5.08
CA ALA A 165 7.17 -5.76 -5.09
C ALA A 165 7.94 -4.53 -5.61
N GLU A 166 9.26 -4.58 -5.75
CA GLU A 166 10.02 -3.46 -6.29
C GLU A 166 9.69 -3.22 -7.77
N GLU A 167 9.54 -1.94 -8.14
CA GLU A 167 9.29 -1.51 -9.52
C GLU A 167 10.49 -0.73 -10.06
N PRO A 168 11.34 -1.35 -10.89
CA PRO A 168 12.63 -0.76 -11.27
C PRO A 168 12.52 0.47 -12.18
N GLN A 169 11.39 0.64 -12.89
CA GLN A 169 11.22 1.74 -13.86
C GLN A 169 9.93 2.53 -13.61
N SER A 170 9.71 3.07 -12.41
CA SER A 170 8.54 3.93 -12.17
C SER A 170 8.69 5.27 -12.90
N SER A 171 7.73 5.59 -13.78
CA SER A 171 7.65 6.89 -14.47
C SER A 171 6.77 7.91 -13.74
N ILE A 172 5.86 7.43 -12.87
CA ILE A 172 5.04 8.28 -12.01
C ILE A 172 5.88 8.65 -10.78
N PRO A 173 6.09 9.95 -10.51
CA PRO A 173 6.87 10.40 -9.37
C PRO A 173 6.07 10.27 -8.08
N ASP A 174 6.79 10.04 -7.00
CA ASP A 174 6.22 10.10 -5.65
C ASP A 174 5.85 11.53 -5.28
N VAL A 175 4.86 11.65 -4.38
CA VAL A 175 4.42 12.95 -3.87
C VAL A 175 5.30 13.36 -2.71
N PHE A 176 5.90 14.54 -2.79
CA PHE A 176 6.67 15.13 -1.71
C PHE A 176 5.89 16.29 -1.06
N LEU A 177 5.58 16.16 0.22
CA LEU A 177 4.99 17.24 1.00
C LEU A 177 6.08 17.89 1.84
N TRP A 178 6.36 19.17 1.59
CA TRP A 178 7.37 19.95 2.30
C TRP A 178 6.75 20.92 3.29
N LEU A 179 7.27 20.95 4.51
CA LEU A 179 7.05 22.03 5.46
C LEU A 179 8.05 23.16 5.18
N MET A 180 7.55 24.33 4.87
CA MET A 180 8.34 25.51 4.52
C MET A 180 8.28 26.57 5.63
N SER A 181 9.40 27.24 5.89
CA SER A 181 9.46 28.47 6.68
C SER A 181 10.20 29.54 5.87
N GLY A 182 9.44 30.50 5.32
CA GLY A 182 9.96 31.40 4.28
C GLY A 182 10.47 30.59 3.07
N THR A 183 11.76 30.71 2.75
CA THR A 183 12.41 29.96 1.67
C THR A 183 13.06 28.65 2.12
N ARG A 184 13.06 28.35 3.44
CA ARG A 184 13.73 27.17 4.00
C ARG A 184 12.81 25.96 4.05
N ARG A 185 13.31 24.82 3.57
CA ARG A 185 12.71 23.49 3.75
C ARG A 185 13.02 22.97 5.15
N MET A 186 12.00 22.84 5.99
CA MET A 186 12.14 22.44 7.39
C MET A 186 12.02 20.93 7.58
N ALA A 187 11.05 20.31 6.91
CA ALA A 187 10.78 18.88 7.00
C ALA A 187 10.03 18.41 5.73
N TYR A 188 10.03 17.12 5.46
CA TYR A 188 9.27 16.55 4.35
C TYR A 188 8.73 15.16 4.66
N VAL A 189 7.74 14.74 3.87
CA VAL A 189 7.36 13.33 3.72
C VAL A 189 7.32 12.98 2.24
N ARG A 190 7.80 11.79 1.92
CA ARG A 190 7.69 11.17 0.61
C ARG A 190 6.56 10.15 0.66
N ILE A 191 5.59 10.29 -0.23
CA ILE A 191 4.44 9.40 -0.35
C ILE A 191 4.56 8.64 -1.68
N PRO A 192 4.78 7.31 -1.65
CA PRO A 192 4.92 6.52 -2.86
C PRO A 192 3.69 6.63 -3.76
N ALA A 193 3.87 6.84 -5.06
CA ALA A 193 2.78 7.01 -6.02
C ALA A 193 1.80 5.82 -6.01
N HIS A 194 2.32 4.59 -5.99
CA HIS A 194 1.51 3.38 -5.97
C HIS A 194 0.59 3.30 -4.73
N SER A 195 1.03 3.86 -3.59
CA SER A 195 0.29 3.78 -2.33
C SER A 195 -0.99 4.61 -2.31
N ILE A 196 -1.06 5.67 -3.12
CA ILE A 196 -2.24 6.55 -3.24
C ILE A 196 -3.02 6.33 -4.53
N LEU A 197 -2.54 5.44 -5.40
CA LEU A 197 -3.16 5.15 -6.68
C LEU A 197 -4.49 4.41 -6.50
N HIS A 198 -5.53 4.92 -7.16
CA HIS A 198 -6.82 4.25 -7.16
C HIS A 198 -6.82 3.05 -8.11
N ALA A 199 -7.52 1.99 -7.71
CA ALA A 199 -7.82 0.83 -8.54
C ALA A 199 -9.25 0.36 -8.24
N HIS A 200 -9.90 -0.27 -9.23
CA HIS A 200 -11.24 -0.82 -9.06
C HIS A 200 -11.19 -2.14 -8.28
N GLN A 201 -10.12 -2.92 -8.47
CA GLN A 201 -9.89 -4.15 -7.73
C GLN A 201 -9.23 -3.84 -6.38
N PRO A 202 -9.77 -4.32 -5.24
CA PRO A 202 -9.24 -4.02 -3.92
C PRO A 202 -7.77 -4.42 -3.72
N THR A 203 -7.36 -5.55 -4.29
CA THR A 203 -5.97 -6.05 -4.19
C THR A 203 -4.97 -5.14 -4.92
N ALA A 204 -5.40 -4.43 -5.96
CA ALA A 204 -4.57 -3.51 -6.74
C ALA A 204 -4.60 -2.07 -6.21
N GLN A 205 -5.50 -1.78 -5.28
CA GLN A 205 -5.70 -0.44 -4.76
C GLN A 205 -4.54 -0.04 -3.86
N GLY A 206 -4.06 1.19 -4.03
CA GLY A 206 -3.08 1.77 -3.12
C GLY A 206 -3.60 1.80 -1.69
N MET A 207 -2.77 1.38 -0.75
CA MET A 207 -3.07 1.30 0.69
C MET A 207 -3.71 2.56 1.28
N LEU A 208 -3.31 3.73 0.77
CA LEU A 208 -3.70 5.06 1.24
C LEU A 208 -4.77 5.70 0.34
N SER A 209 -5.10 5.08 -0.80
CA SER A 209 -6.07 5.60 -1.77
C SER A 209 -7.45 5.81 -1.13
N GLY A 210 -7.95 7.04 -1.17
CA GLY A 210 -9.28 7.40 -0.65
C GLY A 210 -9.37 7.40 0.88
N LYS A 211 -8.25 7.30 1.60
CA LYS A 211 -8.19 7.32 3.06
C LYS A 211 -7.61 8.62 3.58
N PHE A 212 -8.09 9.07 4.74
CA PHE A 212 -7.46 10.15 5.47
C PHE A 212 -6.19 9.62 6.15
N ASN A 213 -5.06 10.29 5.92
CA ASN A 213 -3.76 9.87 6.45
C ASN A 213 -3.08 11.03 7.16
N THR A 214 -2.45 10.74 8.29
CA THR A 214 -1.62 11.68 9.05
C THR A 214 -0.16 11.31 8.83
N TYR A 215 0.66 12.28 8.45
CA TYR A 215 2.08 12.06 8.17
C TYR A 215 2.96 12.76 9.20
N THR A 216 3.92 12.01 9.74
CA THR A 216 5.05 12.57 10.50
C THR A 216 6.11 13.02 9.50
N LEU A 217 6.53 14.28 9.61
CA LEU A 217 7.53 14.84 8.69
C LEU A 217 8.95 14.55 9.18
N THR A 218 9.83 14.22 8.24
CA THR A 218 11.25 13.93 8.47
C THR A 218 12.12 15.16 8.20
N ASN A 219 13.18 15.34 8.98
CA ASN A 219 14.14 16.41 8.74
C ASN A 219 15.00 16.06 7.51
N PRO A 220 15.13 16.93 6.50
CA PRO A 220 15.95 16.65 5.31
C PRO A 220 17.45 16.41 5.61
N GLY A 221 17.94 16.75 6.80
CA GLY A 221 19.32 16.48 7.25
C GLY A 221 19.51 15.17 8.02
N GLU A 222 18.44 14.48 8.40
CA GLU A 222 18.50 13.20 9.12
C GLU A 222 18.10 12.09 8.15
N HIS A 223 19.08 11.28 7.74
CA HIS A 223 18.82 10.08 6.94
C HIS A 223 18.26 8.97 7.85
N GLU A 224 16.94 8.82 7.93
CA GLU A 224 16.31 7.52 8.18
C GLU A 224 14.81 7.52 7.84
N VAL A 225 14.42 6.55 7.02
CA VAL A 225 13.03 6.31 6.60
C VAL A 225 12.40 5.40 7.65
N THR A 226 11.61 5.96 8.57
CA THR A 226 10.71 5.17 9.43
C THR A 226 9.31 5.21 8.87
N PHE A 227 8.88 4.11 8.25
CA PHE A 227 7.46 3.83 8.04
C PHE A 227 6.89 3.40 9.40
N ILE A 228 6.17 4.30 10.07
CA ILE A 228 5.34 3.92 11.22
C ILE A 228 3.96 3.60 10.67
N ASN A 229 3.61 2.31 10.64
CA ASN A 229 2.22 1.88 10.58
C ASN A 229 1.57 2.24 11.92
N LEU A 230 0.53 3.09 11.90
CA LEU A 230 -0.46 3.17 12.96
C LEU A 230 -1.64 2.28 12.59
#